data_AF-A0A2R6RXY5-F1
#
_entry.id   AF-A0A2R6RXY5-F1
#
_cell.length_a   1.000
_cell.length_b   1.000
_cell.length_c   1.000
_cell.angle_alpha   90.00
_cell.angle_beta   90.00
_cell.angle_gamma   90.00
#
_symmetry.space_group_name_H-M   'P 1'
#
loop_
_entity.id
_entity.type
_entity.pdbx_description
1 polymer ?
#
loop_
_entity_poly.entity_id
_entity_poly.type
_entity_poly.pdbx_seq_one_letter_code
_entity_poly.pdbx_strand_id
1 'polypeptide(L)'
;MWRSQICLLWESRTDLRLNQPRYATLPNIMTAKSKVIKIYTPDELNVQIKSDLEIVQVTEPSQRKVGVVVSSVDELIDKLKIEACVL
;
A
#
# COMPACT_ATOMS: atom_id res chain seq x y z
N MET A 1 -13.47 -26.06 10.17
CA MET A 1 -12.14 -26.66 9.94
C MET A 1 -11.04 -25.59 9.74
N TRP A 2 -11.12 -24.40 10.35
CA TRP A 2 -10.01 -23.41 10.40
C TRP A 2 -10.27 -22.47 11.58
N ARG A 3 -10.05 -22.93 12.82
CA ARG A 3 -10.23 -22.11 14.04
C ARG A 3 -9.22 -22.41 15.16
N SER A 4 -8.10 -23.05 14.87
CA SER A 4 -7.11 -23.33 15.91
C SER A 4 -5.72 -23.17 15.32
N GLN A 5 -4.84 -22.52 16.09
CA GLN A 5 -3.43 -22.26 15.78
C GLN A 5 -3.14 -21.00 14.95
N ILE A 6 -3.46 -19.83 15.51
CA ILE A 6 -2.53 -18.71 15.38
C ILE A 6 -1.97 -18.46 16.78
N CYS A 7 -0.66 -18.66 16.95
CA CYS A 7 0.05 -18.31 18.17
C CYS A 7 -0.15 -16.81 18.43
N LEU A 8 -0.36 -16.43 19.69
CA LEU A 8 -0.68 -15.05 20.11
C LEU A 8 0.40 -14.01 19.74
N LEU A 9 1.54 -14.44 19.21
CA LEU A 9 2.60 -13.61 18.65
C LEU A 9 2.61 -13.78 17.11
N TRP A 10 1.65 -13.17 16.42
CA TRP A 10 1.60 -13.14 14.96
C TRP A 10 1.58 -11.69 14.49
N GLU A 11 2.49 -11.35 13.58
CA GLU A 11 2.53 -10.04 12.93
C GLU A 11 1.65 -10.06 11.68
N SER A 12 0.62 -9.22 11.61
CA SER A 12 -0.31 -9.15 10.49
C SER A 12 -0.10 -7.88 9.67
N ARG A 13 0.15 -8.05 8.38
CA ARG A 13 0.07 -6.96 7.38
C ARG A 13 -1.37 -6.94 6.86
N THR A 14 -2.04 -5.81 6.97
CA THR A 14 -3.46 -5.69 6.59
C THR A 14 -3.61 -5.15 5.16
N ASP A 15 -4.28 -5.89 4.30
CA ASP A 15 -4.70 -5.41 2.97
C ASP A 15 -5.89 -4.44 3.05
N LEU A 16 -6.03 -3.59 2.04
CA LEU A 16 -7.11 -2.58 1.99
C LEU A 16 -8.52 -3.18 1.98
N ARG A 17 -8.65 -4.43 1.52
CA ARG A 17 -9.95 -5.13 1.44
C ARG A 17 -10.44 -5.65 2.78
N LEU A 18 -9.63 -5.51 3.84
CA LEU A 18 -9.93 -6.06 5.15
C LEU A 18 -11.05 -5.29 5.87
N ASN A 19 -11.05 -3.96 5.78
CA ASN A 19 -12.04 -3.12 6.46
C ASN A 19 -12.25 -1.76 5.77
N GLN A 20 -13.27 -1.05 6.22
CA GLN A 20 -13.46 0.37 5.90
C GLN A 20 -13.15 1.18 7.16
N PRO A 21 -12.13 2.06 7.14
CA PRO A 21 -11.76 2.84 8.32
C PRO A 21 -12.89 3.79 8.72
N ARG A 22 -13.19 3.85 10.02
CA ARG A 22 -14.19 4.76 10.59
C ARG A 22 -13.62 6.15 10.83
N TYR A 23 -14.44 7.19 10.67
CA TYR A 23 -14.08 8.54 11.08
C TYR A 23 -13.99 8.66 12.61
N ALA A 24 -12.95 9.32 13.10
CA ALA A 24 -12.81 9.62 14.52
C ALA A 24 -13.77 10.75 14.93
N THR A 25 -14.47 10.58 16.05
CA THR A 25 -15.34 11.61 16.61
C THR A 25 -14.52 12.69 17.33
N LEU A 26 -15.03 13.93 17.40
CA LEU A 26 -14.36 15.05 18.09
C LEU A 26 -13.92 14.71 19.53
N PRO A 27 -14.73 14.02 20.36
CA PRO A 27 -14.29 13.60 21.69
C PRO A 27 -13.07 12.68 21.65
N ASN A 28 -13.05 11.71 20.74
CA ASN A 28 -11.93 10.77 20.61
C ASN A 28 -10.64 11.47 20.16
N ILE A 29 -10.76 12.49 19.30
CA ILE A 29 -9.61 13.30 18.87
C ILE A 29 -9.02 14.09 20.05
N MET A 30 -9.87 14.70 20.89
CA MET A 30 -9.42 15.42 22.08
C MET A 30 -8.74 14.49 23.08
N THR A 31 -9.33 13.32 23.36
CA THR A 31 -8.72 12.31 24.24
C THR A 31 -7.40 11.78 23.69
N ALA A 32 -7.27 11.63 22.36
CA ALA A 32 -6.03 11.17 21.75
C ALA A 32 -4.89 12.20 21.88
N LYS A 33 -5.18 13.50 21.78
CA LYS A 33 -4.17 14.56 21.97
C LYS A 33 -3.61 14.59 23.39
N SER A 34 -4.41 14.24 24.39
CA SER A 34 -3.98 14.21 25.79
C SER A 34 -3.15 12.96 26.15
N LYS A 35 -3.05 11.97 25.26
CA LYS A 35 -2.22 10.78 25.52
C LYS A 35 -0.75 11.13 25.34
N VAL A 36 0.06 10.81 26.34
CA VAL A 36 1.51 11.02 26.28
C VAL A 36 2.12 10.07 25.25
N ILE A 37 2.79 10.62 24.24
CA ILE A 37 3.58 9.87 23.27
C ILE A 37 5.01 9.82 23.80
N LYS A 38 5.50 8.60 24.07
CA LYS A 38 6.90 8.41 24.44
C LYS A 38 7.75 8.46 23.18
N ILE A 39 8.69 9.39 23.14
CA ILE A 39 9.67 9.51 22.07
C ILE A 39 10.91 8.76 22.54
N TYR A 40 11.34 7.76 21.75
CA TYR A 40 12.56 7.02 21.99
C TYR A 40 13.51 7.30 20.84
N THR A 41 14.77 7.58 21.16
CA THR A 41 15.82 7.58 20.14
C THR A 41 16.29 6.14 19.86
N PRO A 42 16.76 5.83 18.64
CA PRO A 42 17.32 4.50 18.33
C PRO A 42 18.47 4.10 19.27
N ASP A 43 19.22 5.09 19.76
CA ASP A 43 20.33 4.92 20.70
C ASP A 43 19.87 4.41 22.07
N GLU A 44 18.71 4.88 22.57
CA GLU A 44 18.11 4.39 23.82
C GLU A 44 17.72 2.91 23.75
N LEU A 45 17.50 2.39 22.54
CA LEU A 45 17.14 1.00 22.29
C LEU A 45 18.35 0.14 21.88
N ASN A 46 19.57 0.71 21.84
CA ASN A 46 20.79 0.07 21.35
C ASN A 46 20.65 -0.52 19.93
N VAL A 47 19.82 0.09 19.08
CA VAL A 47 19.60 -0.38 17.70
C VAL A 47 20.44 0.47 16.74
N GLN A 48 21.36 -0.17 16.02
CA GLN A 48 22.13 0.49 14.97
C GLN A 48 21.32 0.57 13.68
N ILE A 49 21.03 1.78 13.22
CA ILE A 49 20.37 2.01 11.93
C ILE A 49 21.47 2.05 10.86
N LYS A 50 21.75 0.88 10.26
CA LYS A 50 22.61 0.77 9.08
C LYS A 50 21.74 0.37 7.89
N SER A 51 21.74 1.20 6.85
CA SER A 51 21.12 0.86 5.57
C SER A 51 22.18 0.28 4.65
N ASP A 52 21.99 -0.96 4.20
CA ASP A 52 22.88 -1.61 3.22
C ASP A 52 22.50 -1.27 1.77
N LEU A 53 21.55 -0.36 1.56
CA LEU A 53 21.03 0.03 0.25
C LEU A 53 21.27 1.52 0.00
N GLU A 54 21.81 1.83 -1.17
CA GLU A 54 22.00 3.20 -1.65
C GLU A 54 20.98 3.51 -2.74
N ILE A 55 20.27 4.64 -2.60
CA ILE A 55 19.33 5.12 -3.63
C ILE A 55 20.16 5.82 -4.71
N VAL A 56 20.39 5.13 -5.82
CA VAL A 56 21.25 5.63 -6.90
C VAL A 56 20.55 6.73 -7.70
N GLN A 57 19.33 6.49 -8.17
CA GLN A 57 18.54 7.45 -8.96
C GLN A 57 17.04 7.19 -8.77
N VAL A 58 16.25 8.27 -8.82
CA VAL A 58 14.78 8.22 -8.86
C VAL A 58 14.34 8.92 -10.13
N THR A 59 13.76 8.17 -11.05
CA THR A 59 13.23 8.70 -12.31
C THR A 59 11.72 8.46 -12.38
N GLU A 60 11.00 9.41 -12.94
CA GLU A 60 9.56 9.27 -13.17
C GLU A 60 9.29 8.12 -14.16
N PRO A 61 8.20 7.35 -13.96
CA PRO A 61 7.84 6.29 -14.89
C PRO A 61 7.48 6.85 -16.26
N SER A 62 7.70 6.05 -17.32
CA SER A 62 7.39 6.46 -18.69
C SER A 62 5.94 6.95 -18.82
N GLN A 63 5.75 8.12 -19.42
CA GLN A 63 4.42 8.66 -19.67
C GLN A 63 3.60 7.71 -20.56
N ARG A 64 2.32 7.52 -20.20
CA ARG A 64 1.41 6.67 -20.98
C ARG A 64 1.23 7.27 -22.38
N LYS A 65 1.34 6.43 -23.42
CA LYS A 65 1.05 6.82 -24.81
C LYS A 65 -0.43 7.21 -24.93
N VAL A 66 -0.72 8.18 -25.80
CA VAL A 66 -2.10 8.61 -26.09
C VAL A 66 -2.91 7.42 -26.61
N GLY A 67 -4.12 7.25 -26.07
CA GLY A 67 -5.03 6.18 -26.50
C GLY A 67 -5.57 6.39 -27.92
N VAL A 68 -5.98 5.30 -28.56
CA VAL A 68 -6.55 5.31 -29.91
C VAL A 68 -8.07 5.13 -29.81
N VAL A 69 -8.83 6.04 -30.42
CA VAL A 69 -10.28 5.88 -30.58
C VAL A 69 -10.53 4.93 -31.74
N VAL A 70 -11.40 3.93 -31.53
CA VAL A 70 -11.71 2.88 -32.51
C VAL A 70 -13.16 3.00 -32.95
N SER A 71 -13.43 2.73 -34.23
CA SER A 71 -14.75 2.91 -34.86
C SER A 71 -15.73 1.75 -34.63
N SER A 72 -15.23 0.55 -34.31
CA SER A 72 -16.06 -0.66 -34.26
C SER A 72 -15.63 -1.63 -33.16
N VAL A 73 -16.55 -2.51 -32.77
CA VAL A 73 -16.33 -3.51 -31.71
C VAL A 73 -15.33 -4.59 -32.15
N ASP A 74 -15.36 -4.99 -33.43
CA ASP A 74 -14.45 -6.00 -33.98
C ASP A 74 -12.99 -5.49 -33.98
N GLU A 75 -12.77 -4.25 -34.41
CA GLU A 75 -11.44 -3.62 -34.35
C GLU A 75 -10.91 -3.48 -32.92
N LEU A 76 -11.78 -3.29 -31.92
CA LEU A 76 -11.38 -3.24 -30.51
C LEU A 76 -10.90 -4.61 -30.03
N ILE A 77 -11.62 -5.69 -30.39
CA ILE A 77 -11.27 -7.06 -30.02
C ILE A 77 -9.93 -7.46 -30.64
N ASP A 78 -9.71 -7.13 -31.91
CA ASP A 78 -8.46 -7.45 -32.60
C ASP A 78 -7.27 -6.71 -31.99
N LYS A 79 -7.41 -5.41 -31.69
CA LYS A 79 -6.35 -4.62 -31.02
C LYS A 79 -6.04 -5.14 -29.62
N LEU A 80 -7.06 -5.56 -28.86
CA LEU A 80 -6.85 -6.11 -27.51
C LEU A 80 -6.14 -7.48 -27.52
N LYS A 81 -6.44 -8.34 -28.50
CA LYS A 81 -5.78 -9.64 -28.66
C LYS A 81 -4.32 -9.51 -29.09
N ILE A 82 -4.02 -8.56 -29.98
CA ILE A 82 -2.70 -8.43 -30.60
C ILE A 82 -1.74 -7.60 -29.72
N GLU A 83 -2.19 -6.46 -29.18
CA GLU A 83 -1.30 -5.48 -28.53
C GLU A 83 -1.32 -5.56 -27.00
N ALA A 84 -2.48 -5.86 -26.40
CA ALA A 84 -2.64 -5.83 -24.95
C ALA A 84 -2.49 -7.22 -24.31
N CYS A 85 -2.67 -8.32 -25.07
CA CYS A 85 -2.58 -9.71 -24.62
C CYS A 85 -3.34 -9.96 -23.30
N VAL A 86 -4.55 -9.39 -23.18
CA VAL A 86 -5.39 -9.44 -21.98
C VAL A 86 -6.47 -10.54 -22.05
N LEU A 87 -6.74 -11.08 -23.25
CA LEU A 87 -7.74 -12.13 -23.49
C LEU A 87 -7.08 -13.41 -24.01
#